data_AF-A0AAJ2TJJ6-F1
#
_entry.id   AF-A0AAJ2TJJ6-F1
#
_cell.length_a   1.000
_cell.length_b   1.000
_cell.length_c   1.000
_cell.angle_alpha   90.00
_cell.angle_beta   90.00
_cell.angle_gamma   90.00
#
_symmetry.space_group_name_H-M   'P 1'
#
loop_
_entity.id
_entity.type
_entity.pdbx_description
1 polymer ?
#
loop_
_entity_poly.entity_id
_entity_poly.type
_entity_poly.pdbx_seq_one_letter_code
_entity_poly.pdbx_strand_id
1 'polypeptide(L)'
;MSHVSTITAARRWLPIALALALAACSGKEETPAPAPAAAPTSAAPAAPVVAAKVQSMGTEQLRESASQALRENRMYAPAGDNAIEYYLALRDKTPDDASVKSALTDLLPYTLIAAEQHLGREDYTEAQRLVALIEKVDASAPALPRLKDGLAKGVQNAAKRTEAEAEKAKKDAEDRSKQQTEQQRLSEQRAKEADAAKQIAAQQDAARRDNERQEAERQAAARREAEQKQQQAAAQQASAARQAAAPAAPTLRPVSTPAPRYPGEALRSGTSGEVLVEITVGTDGSVVNARVLRATPGRVFDREALNAVKRWRFEPVSAPVTTRRTLVFAPGNN
;
A
#
# COMPACT_ATOMS: atom_id res chain seq x y z
N MET A 1 23.13 44.75 10.69
CA MET A 1 23.91 43.71 11.39
C MET A 1 23.63 43.86 12.87
N SER A 2 23.13 42.78 13.47
CA SER A 2 22.26 42.78 14.65
C SER A 2 22.92 43.27 15.94
N HIS A 3 22.11 44.01 16.70
CA HIS A 3 22.26 44.55 18.06
C HIS A 3 22.79 43.48 19.07
N VAL A 4 23.75 43.75 19.98
CA VAL A 4 23.70 44.62 21.20
C VAL A 4 22.52 44.17 22.09
N SER A 5 22.61 43.74 23.36
CA SER A 5 23.60 43.91 24.42
C SER A 5 23.27 43.02 25.64
N THR A 6 24.30 42.77 26.47
CA THR A 6 24.34 42.71 27.95
C THR A 6 23.46 41.74 28.78
N ILE A 7 24.17 40.82 29.45
CA ILE A 7 24.28 40.61 30.93
C ILE A 7 23.00 40.78 31.78
N THR A 8 22.62 39.73 32.52
CA THR A 8 22.52 39.69 34.00
C THR A 8 22.03 38.31 34.48
N ALA A 9 22.58 37.87 35.62
CA ALA A 9 22.31 36.63 36.34
C ALA A 9 20.89 36.52 36.93
N ALA A 10 20.36 35.29 37.08
CA ALA A 10 19.72 34.78 38.31
C ALA A 10 18.94 33.45 38.12
N ARG A 11 19.41 32.42 38.86
CA ARG A 11 18.68 31.57 39.81
C ARG A 11 17.43 30.73 39.37
N ARG A 12 17.55 29.43 39.69
CA ARG A 12 16.52 28.38 39.95
C ARG A 12 15.84 27.85 38.67
N TRP A 13 15.64 26.55 38.43
CA TRP A 13 15.00 25.52 39.25
C TRP A 13 15.47 24.11 38.82
N LEU A 14 15.56 23.19 39.78
CA LEU A 14 15.67 21.72 39.63
C LEU A 14 14.30 21.13 39.18
N PRO A 15 14.22 19.97 38.49
CA PRO A 15 14.25 18.66 39.20
C PRO A 15 15.01 17.55 38.42
N ILE A 16 15.93 16.81 39.06
CA ILE A 16 15.76 15.45 39.62
C ILE A 16 14.86 14.54 38.76
N ALA A 17 15.50 13.70 37.93
CA ALA A 17 14.89 12.52 37.34
C ALA A 17 15.11 11.33 38.29
N LEU A 18 14.05 10.98 39.01
CA LEU A 18 13.92 9.82 39.86
C LEU A 18 13.57 8.60 38.98
N ALA A 19 14.54 7.70 38.75
CA ALA A 19 14.27 6.38 38.19
C ALA A 19 13.86 5.44 39.34
N LEU A 20 12.55 5.24 39.47
CA LEU A 20 11.93 4.27 40.38
C LEU A 20 12.21 2.84 39.91
N ALA A 21 13.01 2.12 40.68
CA ALA A 21 13.12 0.67 40.62
C ALA A 21 11.90 0.04 41.31
N LEU A 22 10.98 -0.52 40.51
CA LEU A 22 9.93 -1.41 41.00
C LEU A 22 10.50 -2.83 41.12
N ALA A 23 10.72 -3.24 42.36
CA ALA A 23 10.97 -4.62 42.75
C ALA A 23 9.65 -5.40 42.70
N ALA A 24 9.50 -6.25 41.69
CA ALA A 24 8.52 -7.32 41.63
C ALA A 24 9.11 -8.49 40.83
N CYS A 25 10.03 -9.24 41.45
CA CYS A 25 10.48 -10.52 40.91
C CYS A 25 9.66 -11.64 41.56
N SER A 26 8.54 -11.96 40.92
CA SER A 26 8.01 -13.32 40.84
C SER A 26 9.06 -14.24 40.22
N GLY A 27 9.14 -15.48 40.70
CA GLY A 27 10.10 -16.49 40.29
C GLY A 27 10.25 -16.62 38.77
N LYS A 28 11.50 -16.67 38.33
CA LYS A 28 11.88 -17.07 36.98
C LYS A 28 13.15 -17.86 37.12
N GLU A 29 13.03 -19.18 36.98
CA GLU A 29 14.14 -20.10 36.83
C GLU A 29 15.08 -19.57 35.75
N GLU A 30 16.33 -19.42 36.13
CA GLU A 30 17.43 -19.06 35.25
C GLU A 30 17.66 -20.24 34.30
N THR A 31 17.09 -20.14 33.10
CA THR A 31 17.41 -21.01 31.98
C THR A 31 18.86 -20.72 31.55
N PRO A 32 19.81 -21.66 31.64
CA PRO A 32 21.14 -21.42 31.13
C PRO A 32 21.09 -21.36 29.60
N ALA A 33 21.73 -20.34 29.03
CA ALA A 33 21.96 -20.20 27.60
C ALA A 33 22.69 -21.44 27.03
N PRO A 34 22.45 -21.81 25.76
CA PRO A 34 23.02 -23.01 25.17
C PRO A 34 24.54 -22.85 25.06
N ALA A 35 25.26 -23.80 25.66
CA ALA A 35 26.70 -23.92 25.48
C ALA A 35 27.04 -24.08 23.98
N PRO A 36 28.14 -23.48 23.50
CA PRO A 36 28.58 -23.65 22.12
C PRO A 36 28.82 -25.13 21.83
N ALA A 37 28.30 -25.58 20.69
CA ALA A 37 28.42 -26.94 20.19
C ALA A 37 29.88 -27.43 20.30
N ALA A 38 30.08 -28.47 21.10
CA ALA A 38 31.34 -29.17 21.19
C ALA A 38 31.65 -29.77 19.81
N ALA A 39 32.68 -29.23 19.17
CA ALA A 39 33.39 -29.87 18.07
C ALA A 39 33.86 -31.27 18.51
N PRO A 40 34.06 -32.21 17.56
CA PRO A 40 33.98 -33.64 17.83
C PRO A 40 35.00 -34.02 18.88
N THR A 41 34.53 -34.60 19.99
CA THR A 41 35.40 -35.28 20.93
C THR A 41 36.12 -36.38 20.17
N SER A 42 37.38 -36.09 19.85
CA SER A 42 38.49 -37.04 19.77
C SER A 42 38.13 -38.32 20.53
N ALA A 43 38.10 -39.44 19.81
CA ALA A 43 37.90 -40.77 20.36
C ALA A 43 38.65 -40.90 21.68
N ALA A 44 37.89 -41.02 22.78
CA ALA A 44 38.46 -41.31 24.09
C ALA A 44 39.30 -42.59 23.96
N PRO A 45 40.52 -42.63 24.52
CA PRO A 45 41.33 -43.84 24.47
C PRO A 45 40.52 -44.98 25.09
N ALA A 46 40.50 -46.13 24.41
CA ALA A 46 39.78 -47.31 24.87
C ALA A 46 40.13 -47.55 26.34
N ALA A 47 39.13 -47.41 27.22
CA ALA A 47 39.33 -47.63 28.65
C ALA A 47 39.94 -49.04 28.84
N PRO A 48 40.91 -49.20 29.76
CA PRO A 48 41.51 -50.50 29.98
C PRO A 48 40.42 -51.50 30.36
N VAL A 49 40.42 -52.66 29.71
CA VAL A 49 39.41 -53.74 29.87
C VAL A 49 39.23 -54.18 31.33
N VAL A 50 40.28 -54.00 32.14
CA VAL A 50 40.24 -54.11 33.60
C VAL A 50 40.57 -52.72 34.15
N ALA A 51 39.72 -52.18 35.02
CA ALA A 51 39.92 -50.83 35.55
C ALA A 51 41.27 -50.69 36.28
N ALA A 52 41.95 -49.54 36.09
CA ALA A 52 43.25 -49.26 36.71
C ALA A 52 43.22 -49.38 38.25
N LYS A 53 42.09 -48.99 38.87
CA LYS A 53 41.85 -49.18 40.31
C LYS A 53 41.98 -50.66 40.69
N VAL A 54 41.31 -51.55 39.94
CA VAL A 54 41.31 -53.00 40.18
C VAL A 54 42.73 -53.57 40.03
N GLN A 55 43.48 -53.15 39.00
CA GLN A 55 44.86 -53.59 38.79
C GLN A 55 45.80 -53.22 39.96
N SER A 56 45.56 -52.07 40.60
CA SER A 56 46.38 -51.58 41.71
C SER A 56 46.13 -52.28 43.06
N MET A 57 45.02 -53.02 43.22
CA MET A 57 44.63 -53.64 44.50
C MET A 57 45.55 -54.78 44.94
N GLY A 58 45.71 -55.00 46.25
CA GLY A 58 46.48 -56.13 46.79
C GLY A 58 45.84 -57.48 46.48
N THR A 59 46.62 -58.56 46.45
CA THR A 59 46.12 -59.92 46.15
C THR A 59 45.01 -60.37 47.09
N GLU A 60 45.16 -60.13 48.40
CA GLU A 60 44.13 -60.50 49.38
C GLU A 60 42.84 -59.68 49.20
N GLN A 61 42.99 -58.37 49.00
CA GLN A 61 41.87 -57.47 48.73
C GLN A 61 41.11 -57.85 47.46
N LEU A 62 41.83 -58.29 46.42
CA LEU A 62 41.23 -58.76 45.18
C LEU A 62 40.42 -60.05 45.38
N ARG A 63 40.89 -61.01 46.20
CA ARG A 63 40.11 -62.24 46.50
C ARG A 63 38.83 -61.94 47.25
N GLU A 64 38.91 -61.07 48.25
CA GLU A 64 37.76 -60.65 49.04
C GLU A 64 36.73 -59.95 48.15
N SER A 65 37.20 -59.01 47.32
CA SER A 65 36.37 -58.24 46.39
C SER A 65 35.73 -59.13 45.31
N ALA A 66 36.49 -60.11 44.77
CA ALA A 66 35.97 -61.09 43.83
C ALA A 66 34.86 -61.94 44.46
N SER A 67 35.10 -62.47 45.66
CA SER A 67 34.13 -63.29 46.40
C SER A 67 32.88 -62.49 46.76
N GLN A 68 33.04 -61.22 47.14
CA GLN A 68 31.93 -60.32 47.40
C GLN A 68 31.12 -60.04 46.13
N ALA A 69 31.78 -59.73 45.02
CA ALA A 69 31.11 -59.48 43.75
C ALA A 69 30.29 -60.71 43.29
N LEU A 70 30.79 -61.93 43.46
CA LEU A 70 30.03 -63.15 43.19
C LEU A 70 28.78 -63.28 44.08
N ARG A 71 28.92 -63.05 45.40
CA ARG A 71 27.79 -63.09 46.34
C ARG A 71 26.71 -62.06 45.98
N GLU A 72 27.13 -60.92 45.47
CA GLU A 72 26.27 -59.80 45.06
C GLU A 72 25.81 -59.91 43.59
N ASN A 73 26.07 -61.05 42.93
CA ASN A 73 25.72 -61.34 41.54
C ASN A 73 26.32 -60.39 40.49
N ARG A 74 27.42 -59.71 40.82
CA ARG A 74 28.19 -58.83 39.93
C ARG A 74 29.24 -59.61 39.18
N MET A 75 28.81 -60.43 38.23
CA MET A 75 29.68 -61.36 37.50
C MET A 75 30.59 -60.64 36.50
N TYR A 76 30.02 -59.77 35.68
CA TYR A 76 30.71 -59.03 34.63
C TYR A 76 30.39 -57.53 34.59
N ALA A 77 29.36 -57.09 35.30
CA ALA A 77 28.91 -55.71 35.37
C ALA A 77 28.68 -55.28 36.83
N PRO A 78 28.88 -53.99 37.15
CA PRO A 78 29.32 -52.89 36.29
C PRO A 78 30.85 -52.93 36.04
N ALA A 79 31.32 -52.16 35.07
CA ALA A 79 32.75 -52.07 34.74
C ALA A 79 33.57 -51.57 35.95
N GLY A 80 34.71 -52.21 36.21
CA GLY A 80 35.61 -51.86 37.32
C GLY A 80 35.17 -52.32 38.72
N ASP A 81 34.01 -52.96 38.86
CA ASP A 81 33.52 -53.53 40.12
C ASP A 81 32.73 -54.82 39.89
N ASN A 82 33.40 -55.82 39.32
CA ASN A 82 32.82 -57.12 39.01
C ASN A 82 33.81 -58.26 39.22
N ALA A 83 33.29 -59.47 39.43
CA ALA A 83 34.06 -60.65 39.77
C ALA A 83 35.11 -60.98 38.70
N ILE A 84 34.77 -60.90 37.41
CA ILE A 84 35.70 -61.27 36.34
C ILE A 84 36.92 -60.33 36.26
N GLU A 85 36.75 -59.02 36.44
CA GLU A 85 37.86 -58.08 36.47
C GLU A 85 38.77 -58.29 37.69
N TYR A 86 38.20 -58.60 38.85
CA TYR A 86 38.98 -58.94 40.05
C TYR A 86 39.78 -60.25 39.86
N TYR A 87 39.18 -61.30 39.30
CA TYR A 87 39.88 -62.55 39.01
C TYR A 87 40.92 -62.42 37.90
N LEU A 88 40.70 -61.59 36.90
CA LEU A 88 41.71 -61.28 35.89
C LEU A 88 42.93 -60.58 36.51
N ALA A 89 42.71 -59.59 37.38
CA ALA A 89 43.79 -58.93 38.10
C ALA A 89 44.52 -59.88 39.07
N LEU A 90 43.82 -60.84 39.68
CA LEU A 90 44.44 -61.91 40.47
C LEU A 90 45.31 -62.81 39.60
N ARG A 91 44.81 -63.26 38.45
CA ARG A 91 45.57 -64.13 37.52
C ARG A 91 46.87 -63.47 37.09
N ASP A 92 46.86 -62.17 36.82
CA ASP A 92 48.06 -61.41 36.43
C ASP A 92 49.13 -61.40 37.56
N LYS A 93 48.72 -61.50 38.83
CA LYS A 93 49.61 -61.54 40.00
C LYS A 93 49.97 -62.95 40.46
N THR A 94 49.08 -63.91 40.24
CA THR A 94 49.23 -65.33 40.62
C THR A 94 48.85 -66.24 39.44
N PRO A 95 49.70 -66.33 38.39
CA PRO A 95 49.37 -67.06 37.16
C PRO A 95 49.17 -68.57 37.34
N ASP A 96 49.70 -69.14 38.42
CA ASP A 96 49.65 -70.58 38.72
C ASP A 96 48.53 -70.98 39.68
N ASP A 97 47.71 -70.02 40.14
CA ASP A 97 46.59 -70.31 41.04
C ASP A 97 45.44 -71.03 40.31
N ALA A 98 45.28 -72.32 40.60
CA ALA A 98 44.24 -73.16 40.00
C ALA A 98 42.82 -72.68 40.35
N SER A 99 42.62 -72.07 41.52
CA SER A 99 41.30 -71.57 41.94
C SER A 99 40.86 -70.38 41.09
N VAL A 100 41.79 -69.48 40.76
CA VAL A 100 41.55 -68.32 39.89
C VAL A 100 41.24 -68.77 38.47
N LYS A 101 41.97 -69.76 37.95
CA LYS A 101 41.69 -70.36 36.63
C LYS A 101 40.30 -70.97 36.57
N SER A 102 39.92 -71.78 37.57
CA SER A 102 38.58 -72.39 37.64
C SER A 102 37.47 -71.34 37.68
N ALA A 103 37.60 -70.32 38.53
CA ALA A 103 36.60 -69.26 38.64
C ALA A 103 36.40 -68.48 37.33
N LEU A 104 37.48 -68.20 36.60
CA LEU A 104 37.40 -67.55 35.28
C LEU A 104 36.72 -68.44 34.24
N THR A 105 36.96 -69.76 34.27
CA THR A 105 36.27 -70.73 33.42
C THR A 105 34.77 -70.79 33.73
N ASP A 106 34.39 -70.77 35.00
CA ASP A 106 32.98 -70.81 35.43
C ASP A 106 32.21 -69.52 35.08
N LEU A 107 32.90 -68.38 35.07
CA LEU A 107 32.31 -67.08 34.72
C LEU A 107 32.17 -66.86 33.21
N LEU A 108 32.98 -67.53 32.39
CA LEU A 108 33.04 -67.31 30.95
C LEU A 108 31.68 -67.50 30.24
N PRO A 109 30.87 -68.55 30.50
CA PRO A 109 29.56 -68.73 29.87
C PRO A 109 28.60 -67.57 30.14
N TYR A 110 28.60 -67.01 31.35
CA TYR A 110 27.75 -65.88 31.70
C TYR A 110 28.16 -64.61 30.97
N THR A 111 29.46 -64.36 30.85
CA THR A 111 29.97 -63.19 30.10
C THR A 111 29.71 -63.30 28.60
N LEU A 112 29.77 -64.52 28.06
CA LEU A 112 29.41 -64.82 26.68
C LEU A 112 27.93 -64.51 26.41
N ILE A 113 27.03 -65.03 27.24
CA ILE A 113 25.58 -64.78 27.10
C ILE A 113 25.30 -63.28 27.16
N ALA A 114 25.94 -62.56 28.09
CA ALA A 114 25.81 -61.12 28.19
C ALA A 114 26.29 -60.40 26.92
N ALA A 115 27.46 -60.77 26.39
CA ALA A 115 28.00 -60.16 25.17
C ALA A 115 27.05 -60.35 23.98
N GLU A 116 26.45 -61.54 23.84
CA GLU A 116 25.46 -61.83 22.80
C GLU A 116 24.17 -61.03 22.97
N GLN A 117 23.68 -60.88 24.21
CA GLN A 117 22.49 -60.07 24.49
C GLN A 117 22.69 -58.59 24.18
N HIS A 118 23.83 -58.01 24.58
CA HIS A 118 24.17 -56.62 24.27
C HIS A 118 24.36 -56.41 22.76
N LEU A 119 25.00 -57.36 22.08
CA LEU A 119 25.13 -57.33 20.62
C LEU A 119 23.76 -57.36 19.93
N GLY A 120 22.83 -58.20 20.39
CA GLY A 120 21.46 -58.29 19.87
C GLY A 120 20.60 -57.06 20.16
N ARG A 121 20.90 -56.31 21.23
CA ARG A 121 20.26 -55.03 21.57
C ARG A 121 20.93 -53.82 20.92
N GLU A 122 21.92 -54.04 20.06
CA GLU A 122 22.74 -53.00 19.44
C GLU A 122 23.51 -52.11 20.45
N ASP A 123 23.73 -52.60 21.67
CA ASP A 123 24.59 -51.96 22.66
C ASP A 123 26.05 -52.36 22.41
N TYR A 124 26.60 -51.82 21.33
CA TYR A 124 27.92 -52.20 20.84
C TYR A 124 29.04 -51.77 21.79
N THR A 125 28.85 -50.72 22.58
CA THR A 125 29.85 -50.25 23.55
C THR A 125 30.05 -51.30 24.64
N GLU A 126 28.96 -51.78 25.24
CA GLU A 126 29.05 -52.80 26.29
C GLU A 126 29.41 -54.18 25.71
N ALA A 127 28.88 -54.53 24.53
CA ALA A 127 29.27 -55.75 23.83
C ALA A 127 30.78 -55.80 23.54
N GLN A 128 31.39 -54.68 23.11
CA GLN A 128 32.84 -54.60 22.88
C GLN A 128 33.64 -54.83 24.16
N ARG A 129 33.22 -54.25 25.28
CA ARG A 129 33.86 -54.45 26.59
C ARG A 129 33.81 -55.92 27.02
N LEU A 130 32.64 -56.55 26.90
CA LEU A 130 32.44 -57.96 27.26
C LEU A 130 33.23 -58.90 26.34
N VAL A 131 33.30 -58.63 25.04
CA VAL A 131 34.16 -59.38 24.11
C VAL A 131 35.63 -59.28 24.49
N ALA A 132 36.09 -58.09 24.89
CA ALA A 132 37.47 -57.90 25.34
C ALA A 132 37.76 -58.63 26.68
N LEU A 133 36.76 -58.72 27.57
CA LEU A 133 36.85 -59.53 28.80
C LEU A 133 36.96 -61.02 28.48
N ILE A 134 36.12 -61.53 27.58
CA ILE A 134 36.17 -62.93 27.11
C ILE A 134 37.54 -63.24 26.52
N GLU A 135 38.07 -62.37 25.65
CA GLU A 135 39.40 -62.53 25.05
C GLU A 135 40.53 -62.51 26.08
N LYS A 136 40.42 -61.68 27.11
CA LYS A 136 41.38 -61.70 28.22
C LYS A 136 41.30 -62.98 29.04
N VAL A 137 40.12 -63.54 29.24
CA VAL A 137 39.92 -64.79 29.99
C VAL A 137 40.49 -65.96 29.20
N ASP A 138 40.06 -66.09 27.94
CA ASP A 138 40.47 -67.13 27.00
C ASP A 138 40.49 -66.57 25.57
N ALA A 139 41.68 -66.34 25.04
CA ALA A 139 41.88 -65.86 23.67
C ALA A 139 41.51 -66.91 22.61
N SER A 140 41.39 -68.19 23.00
CA SER A 140 41.01 -69.30 22.12
C SER A 140 39.52 -69.64 22.16
N ALA A 141 38.71 -68.85 22.89
CA ALA A 141 37.28 -69.09 23.04
C ALA A 141 36.58 -69.16 21.65
N PRO A 142 35.89 -70.27 21.30
CA PRO A 142 35.33 -70.49 19.96
C PRO A 142 34.31 -69.43 19.51
N ALA A 143 33.69 -68.72 20.45
CA ALA A 143 32.71 -67.67 20.16
C ALA A 143 33.34 -66.34 19.73
N LEU A 144 34.62 -66.08 20.03
CA LEU A 144 35.26 -64.77 19.78
C LEU A 144 35.23 -64.34 18.31
N PRO A 145 35.55 -65.19 17.31
CA PRO A 145 35.48 -64.78 15.90
C PRO A 145 34.07 -64.32 15.51
N ARG A 146 33.04 -65.04 15.97
CA ARG A 146 31.63 -64.71 15.69
C ARG A 146 31.23 -63.39 16.35
N LEU A 147 31.59 -63.18 17.62
CA LEU A 147 31.27 -61.96 18.34
C LEU A 147 31.97 -60.72 17.74
N LYS A 148 33.26 -60.86 17.39
CA LYS A 148 34.03 -59.77 16.76
C LYS A 148 33.48 -59.39 15.39
N ASP A 149 33.15 -60.37 14.55
CA ASP A 149 32.50 -60.13 13.25
C ASP A 149 31.14 -59.46 13.40
N GLY A 150 30.31 -59.96 14.33
CA GLY A 150 29.00 -59.36 14.65
C GLY A 150 29.12 -57.92 15.15
N LEU A 151 30.08 -57.62 16.03
CA LEU A 151 30.36 -56.28 16.51
C LEU A 151 30.81 -55.35 15.37
N ALA A 152 31.76 -55.79 14.55
CA ALA A 152 32.29 -54.99 13.44
C ALA A 152 31.18 -54.64 12.42
N LYS A 153 30.36 -55.63 12.04
CA LYS A 153 29.21 -55.42 11.14
C LYS A 153 28.14 -54.54 11.79
N GLY A 154 27.83 -54.77 13.05
CA GLY A 154 26.86 -53.98 13.81
C GLY A 154 27.24 -52.51 13.90
N VAL A 155 28.47 -52.22 14.33
CA VAL A 155 29.01 -50.85 14.41
C VAL A 155 29.04 -50.19 13.03
N GLN A 156 29.47 -50.91 11.98
CA GLN A 156 29.47 -50.37 10.62
C GLN A 156 28.05 -50.05 10.13
N ASN A 157 27.08 -50.91 10.40
CA ASN A 157 25.69 -50.69 10.00
C ASN A 157 25.05 -49.54 10.79
N ALA A 158 25.33 -49.43 12.09
CA ALA A 158 24.91 -48.30 12.89
C ALA A 158 25.51 -46.98 12.36
N ALA A 159 26.81 -46.95 12.05
CA ALA A 159 27.46 -45.79 11.46
C ALA A 159 26.81 -45.39 10.12
N LYS A 160 26.60 -46.35 9.21
CA LYS A 160 25.90 -46.10 7.93
C LYS A 160 24.48 -45.56 8.12
N ARG A 161 23.72 -46.07 9.10
CA ARG A 161 22.39 -45.55 9.44
C ARG A 161 22.47 -44.08 9.89
N THR A 162 23.39 -43.76 10.81
CA THR A 162 23.57 -42.39 11.29
C THR A 162 24.02 -41.42 10.18
N GLU A 163 24.89 -41.87 9.26
CA GLU A 163 25.32 -41.09 8.10
C GLU A 163 24.14 -40.83 7.14
N ALA A 164 23.36 -41.86 6.83
CA ALA A 164 22.19 -41.75 5.96
C ALA A 164 21.10 -40.84 6.57
N GLU A 165 20.87 -40.92 7.88
CA GLU A 165 19.95 -40.03 8.60
C GLU A 165 20.46 -38.59 8.60
N ALA A 166 21.76 -38.37 8.81
CA ALA A 166 22.38 -37.05 8.74
C ALA A 166 22.32 -36.45 7.34
N GLU A 167 22.56 -37.24 6.29
CA GLU A 167 22.43 -36.81 4.89
C GLU A 167 20.98 -36.45 4.55
N LYS A 168 20.03 -37.30 4.95
CA LYS A 168 18.60 -37.04 4.78
C LYS A 168 18.18 -35.75 5.51
N ALA A 169 18.60 -35.57 6.76
CA ALA A 169 18.29 -34.37 7.53
C ALA A 169 18.88 -33.10 6.89
N LYS A 170 20.09 -33.18 6.33
CA LYS A 170 20.71 -32.08 5.57
C LYS A 170 19.89 -31.75 4.32
N LYS A 171 19.48 -32.75 3.55
CA LYS A 171 18.65 -32.56 2.36
C LYS A 171 17.28 -31.95 2.70
N ASP A 172 16.62 -32.47 3.73
CA ASP A 172 15.33 -31.94 4.22
C ASP A 172 15.47 -30.50 4.75
N ALA A 173 16.62 -30.13 5.33
CA ALA A 173 16.91 -28.75 5.73
C ALA A 173 17.14 -27.84 4.52
N GLU A 174 17.89 -28.30 3.51
CA GLU A 174 18.11 -27.57 2.27
C GLU A 174 16.80 -27.33 1.50
N ASP A 175 15.97 -28.36 1.36
CA ASP A 175 14.67 -28.26 0.68
C ASP A 175 13.72 -27.32 1.42
N ARG A 176 13.69 -27.35 2.76
CA ARG A 176 12.94 -26.36 3.56
C ARG A 176 13.46 -24.94 3.35
N SER A 177 14.77 -24.74 3.29
CA SER A 177 15.37 -23.42 3.02
C SER A 177 15.01 -22.91 1.61
N LYS A 178 15.01 -23.79 0.61
CA LYS A 178 14.60 -23.44 -0.76
C LYS A 178 13.12 -23.05 -0.80
N GLN A 179 12.25 -23.84 -0.18
CA GLN A 179 10.82 -23.55 -0.09
C GLN A 179 10.54 -22.24 0.63
N GLN A 180 11.25 -21.95 1.73
CA GLN A 180 11.13 -20.66 2.42
C GLN A 180 11.54 -19.49 1.53
N THR A 181 12.64 -19.63 0.79
CA THR A 181 13.11 -18.60 -0.15
C THR A 181 12.10 -18.37 -1.29
N GLU A 182 11.54 -19.45 -1.84
CA GLU A 182 10.50 -19.36 -2.88
C GLU A 182 9.21 -18.71 -2.36
N GLN A 183 8.75 -19.11 -1.17
CA GLN A 183 7.60 -18.49 -0.51
C GLN A 183 7.84 -17.00 -0.23
N GLN A 184 9.04 -16.62 0.22
CA GLN A 184 9.42 -15.23 0.40
C GLN A 184 9.35 -14.47 -0.93
N ARG A 185 9.93 -15.00 -2.01
CA ARG A 185 9.85 -14.38 -3.35
C ARG A 185 8.40 -14.22 -3.84
N LEU A 186 7.57 -15.24 -3.66
CA LEU A 186 6.15 -15.17 -4.02
C LEU A 186 5.40 -14.12 -3.18
N SER A 187 5.72 -14.02 -1.88
CA SER A 187 5.12 -13.01 -1.01
C SER A 187 5.55 -11.59 -1.38
N GLU A 188 6.83 -11.39 -1.72
CA GLU A 188 7.35 -10.11 -2.19
C GLU A 188 6.74 -9.72 -3.55
N GLN A 189 6.60 -10.67 -4.46
CA GLN A 189 5.95 -10.43 -5.75
C GLN A 189 4.50 -10.01 -5.56
N ARG A 190 3.72 -10.74 -4.73
CA ARG A 190 2.33 -10.38 -4.41
C ARG A 190 2.23 -9.02 -3.74
N ALA A 191 3.17 -8.67 -2.86
CA ALA A 191 3.22 -7.35 -2.24
C ALA A 191 3.46 -6.25 -3.28
N LYS A 192 4.43 -6.44 -4.19
CA LYS A 192 4.69 -5.51 -5.30
C LYS A 192 3.50 -5.36 -6.23
N GLU A 193 2.84 -6.46 -6.59
CA GLU A 193 1.64 -6.44 -7.43
C GLU A 193 0.47 -5.72 -6.72
N ALA A 194 0.27 -5.98 -5.43
CA ALA A 194 -0.75 -5.29 -4.63
C ALA A 194 -0.48 -3.80 -4.51
N ASP A 195 0.78 -3.40 -4.32
CA ASP A 195 1.16 -1.99 -4.24
C ASP A 195 1.04 -1.28 -5.60
N ALA A 196 1.41 -1.95 -6.70
CA ALA A 196 1.17 -1.44 -8.06
C ALA A 196 -0.34 -1.28 -8.35
N ALA A 197 -1.16 -2.26 -7.96
CA ALA A 197 -2.61 -2.18 -8.11
C ALA A 197 -3.22 -1.02 -7.30
N LYS A 198 -2.76 -0.80 -6.06
CA LYS A 198 -3.17 0.37 -5.24
C LYS A 198 -2.78 1.69 -5.89
N GLN A 199 -1.58 1.79 -6.47
CA GLN A 199 -1.14 3.00 -7.17
C GLN A 199 -2.00 3.28 -8.41
N ILE A 200 -2.32 2.24 -9.20
CA ILE A 200 -3.22 2.36 -10.36
C ILE A 200 -4.61 2.82 -9.91
N ALA A 201 -5.18 2.21 -8.86
CA ALA A 201 -6.48 2.61 -8.32
C ALA A 201 -6.48 4.07 -7.84
N ALA A 202 -5.43 4.49 -7.11
CA ALA A 202 -5.28 5.88 -6.66
C ALA A 202 -5.16 6.87 -7.83
N GLN A 203 -4.45 6.51 -8.90
CA GLN A 203 -4.36 7.33 -10.11
C GLN A 203 -5.71 7.44 -10.82
N GLN A 204 -6.47 6.34 -10.90
CA GLN A 204 -7.82 6.34 -11.48
C GLN A 204 -8.78 7.21 -10.65
N ASP A 205 -8.73 7.12 -9.33
CA ASP A 205 -9.54 7.95 -8.43
C ASP A 205 -9.17 9.44 -8.56
N ALA A 206 -7.88 9.76 -8.67
CA ALA A 206 -7.43 11.12 -8.91
C ALA A 206 -7.92 11.65 -10.27
N ALA A 207 -7.77 10.87 -11.34
CA ALA A 207 -8.26 11.22 -12.67
C ALA A 207 -9.78 11.40 -12.70
N ARG A 208 -10.53 10.54 -11.98
CA ARG A 208 -11.98 10.67 -11.83
C ARG A 208 -12.34 11.98 -11.13
N ARG A 209 -11.67 12.32 -10.04
CA ARG A 209 -11.88 13.58 -9.31
C ARG A 209 -11.54 14.81 -10.15
N ASP A 210 -10.49 14.74 -10.96
CA ASP A 210 -10.11 15.83 -11.85
C ASP A 210 -11.14 16.02 -12.97
N ASN A 211 -11.65 14.94 -13.57
CA ASN A 211 -12.75 15.01 -14.52
C ASN A 211 -14.02 15.60 -13.89
N GLU A 212 -14.40 15.14 -12.68
CA GLU A 212 -15.55 15.69 -11.94
C GLU A 212 -15.37 17.19 -11.64
N ARG A 213 -14.15 17.63 -11.28
CA ARG A 213 -13.84 19.05 -11.07
C ARG A 213 -13.96 19.86 -12.36
N GLN A 214 -13.40 19.36 -13.46
CA GLN A 214 -13.50 20.03 -14.76
C GLN A 214 -14.95 20.13 -15.23
N GLU A 215 -15.76 19.09 -15.03
CA GLU A 215 -17.20 19.12 -15.33
C GLU A 215 -17.94 20.14 -14.45
N ALA A 216 -17.65 20.18 -13.15
CA ALA A 216 -18.24 21.16 -12.24
C ALA A 216 -17.84 22.60 -12.61
N GLU A 217 -16.58 22.83 -12.99
CA GLU A 217 -16.10 24.12 -13.49
C GLU A 217 -16.78 24.53 -14.80
N ARG A 218 -16.92 23.60 -15.75
CA ARG A 218 -17.67 23.84 -17.01
C ARG A 218 -19.13 24.17 -16.74
N GLN A 219 -19.78 23.46 -15.83
CA GLN A 219 -21.16 23.75 -15.44
C GLN A 219 -21.28 25.12 -14.76
N ALA A 220 -20.33 25.47 -13.89
CA ALA A 220 -20.31 26.78 -13.23
C ALA A 220 -20.06 27.91 -14.25
N ALA A 221 -19.16 27.72 -15.20
CA ALA A 221 -18.92 28.66 -16.30
C ALA A 221 -20.18 28.83 -17.17
N ALA A 222 -20.83 27.74 -17.57
CA ALA A 222 -22.07 27.78 -18.33
C ALA A 222 -23.20 28.50 -17.58
N ARG A 223 -23.30 28.31 -16.26
CA ARG A 223 -24.26 29.06 -15.41
C ARG A 223 -23.95 30.56 -15.40
N ARG A 224 -22.69 30.95 -15.21
CA ARG A 224 -22.26 32.36 -15.23
C ARG A 224 -22.52 33.01 -16.60
N GLU A 225 -22.26 32.29 -17.69
CA GLU A 225 -22.58 32.76 -19.04
C GLU A 225 -24.08 32.93 -19.26
N ALA A 226 -24.91 32.00 -18.77
CA ALA A 226 -26.36 32.10 -18.84
C ALA A 226 -26.90 33.29 -18.03
N GLU A 227 -26.39 33.49 -16.81
CA GLU A 227 -26.70 34.65 -15.96
C GLU A 227 -26.30 35.97 -16.63
N GLN A 228 -25.10 36.06 -17.23
CA GLN A 228 -24.67 37.24 -17.99
C GLN A 228 -25.57 37.51 -19.20
N LYS A 229 -25.95 36.48 -19.97
CA LYS A 229 -26.87 36.64 -21.09
C LYS A 229 -28.25 37.15 -20.64
N GLN A 230 -28.78 36.64 -19.52
CA GLN A 230 -30.01 37.15 -18.94
C GLN A 230 -29.89 38.62 -18.51
N GLN A 231 -28.80 39.01 -17.85
CA GLN A 231 -28.55 40.39 -17.45
C GLN A 231 -28.43 41.32 -18.66
N GLN A 232 -27.73 40.91 -19.71
CA GLN A 232 -27.63 41.68 -20.96
C GLN A 232 -28.98 41.83 -21.65
N ALA A 233 -29.78 40.76 -21.74
CA ALA A 233 -31.13 40.82 -22.30
C ALA A 233 -32.04 41.75 -21.49
N ALA A 234 -31.99 41.69 -20.16
CA ALA A 234 -32.74 42.59 -19.28
C ALA A 234 -32.29 44.05 -19.45
N ALA A 235 -30.99 44.32 -19.57
CA ALA A 235 -30.46 45.65 -19.83
C ALA A 235 -30.90 46.20 -21.20
N GLN A 236 -30.89 45.37 -22.24
CA GLN A 236 -31.40 45.74 -23.57
C GLN A 236 -32.89 46.08 -23.53
N GLN A 237 -33.72 45.26 -22.87
CA GLN A 237 -35.15 45.54 -22.69
C GLN A 237 -35.39 46.83 -21.92
N ALA A 238 -34.64 47.09 -20.83
CA ALA A 238 -34.73 48.32 -20.08
C ALA A 238 -34.33 49.56 -20.92
N SER A 239 -33.31 49.43 -21.77
CA SER A 239 -32.90 50.50 -22.69
C SER A 239 -33.96 50.78 -23.77
N ALA A 240 -34.60 49.75 -24.34
CA ALA A 240 -35.66 49.87 -25.32
C ALA A 240 -36.92 50.51 -24.72
N ALA A 241 -37.32 50.12 -23.50
CA ALA A 241 -38.43 50.73 -22.79
C ALA A 241 -38.19 52.22 -22.52
N ARG A 242 -36.95 52.62 -22.19
CA ARG A 242 -36.59 54.02 -21.95
C ARG A 242 -36.61 54.87 -23.24
N GLN A 243 -36.29 54.27 -24.39
CA GLN A 243 -36.41 54.92 -25.71
C GLN A 243 -37.87 55.08 -26.15
N ALA A 244 -38.73 54.09 -25.86
CA ALA A 244 -40.16 54.17 -26.15
C ALA A 244 -40.93 55.19 -25.27
N ALA A 245 -40.38 55.54 -24.10
CA ALA A 245 -40.95 56.52 -23.17
C ALA A 245 -40.51 57.98 -23.44
N ALA A 246 -39.82 58.26 -24.55
CA ALA A 246 -39.54 59.63 -24.97
C ALA A 246 -40.85 60.39 -25.29
N PRO A 247 -40.98 61.69 -24.95
CA PRO A 247 -42.23 62.41 -25.08
C PRO A 247 -42.70 62.45 -26.55
N ALA A 248 -43.89 61.90 -26.80
CA ALA A 248 -44.54 61.95 -28.10
C ALA A 248 -44.80 63.41 -28.50
N ALA A 249 -44.37 63.80 -29.70
CA ALA A 249 -44.55 65.15 -30.22
C ALA A 249 -46.05 65.54 -30.28
N PRO A 250 -46.42 66.80 -30.02
CA PRO A 250 -47.82 67.24 -30.01
C PRO A 250 -48.48 67.03 -31.37
N THR A 251 -49.57 66.27 -31.39
CA THR A 251 -50.33 65.96 -32.61
C THR A 251 -51.23 67.14 -33.00
N LEU A 252 -50.98 67.75 -34.16
CA LEU A 252 -51.84 68.79 -34.75
C LEU A 252 -53.14 68.19 -35.32
N ARG A 253 -54.29 68.73 -34.92
CA ARG A 253 -55.63 68.34 -35.44
C ARG A 253 -56.08 69.28 -36.57
N PRO A 254 -56.31 68.78 -37.80
CA PRO A 254 -56.79 69.61 -38.91
C PRO A 254 -58.28 69.93 -38.77
N VAL A 255 -58.64 71.20 -38.88
CA VAL A 255 -60.03 71.70 -38.88
C VAL A 255 -60.55 71.85 -40.31
N SER A 256 -59.70 72.34 -41.22
CA SER A 256 -60.03 72.45 -42.64
C SER A 256 -58.77 72.30 -43.49
N THR A 257 -58.74 71.28 -44.35
CA THR A 257 -57.65 71.02 -45.28
C THR A 257 -58.21 70.89 -46.70
N PRO A 258 -58.58 72.00 -47.36
CA PRO A 258 -58.97 71.96 -48.76
C PRO A 258 -57.85 71.33 -49.60
N ALA A 259 -58.24 70.46 -50.53
CA ALA A 259 -57.33 69.80 -51.46
C ALA A 259 -56.64 70.84 -52.37
N PRO A 260 -55.39 70.63 -52.76
CA PRO A 260 -54.70 71.52 -53.68
C PRO A 260 -55.34 71.47 -55.07
N ARG A 261 -55.42 72.63 -55.72
CA ARG A 261 -55.93 72.71 -57.09
C ARG A 261 -54.94 72.05 -58.03
N TYR A 262 -55.44 71.27 -58.97
CA TYR A 262 -54.60 70.62 -59.96
C TYR A 262 -54.11 71.61 -61.03
N PRO A 263 -52.79 71.68 -61.35
CA PRO A 263 -52.29 72.53 -62.43
C PRO A 263 -52.84 72.08 -63.79
N GLY A 264 -53.37 73.01 -64.60
CA GLY A 264 -53.94 72.69 -65.92
C GLY A 264 -52.93 72.13 -66.95
N GLU A 265 -51.64 72.40 -66.77
CA GLU A 265 -50.56 71.80 -67.57
C GLU A 265 -50.39 70.30 -67.24
N ALA A 266 -50.32 69.96 -65.94
CA ALA A 266 -50.23 68.57 -65.49
C ALA A 266 -51.50 67.76 -65.81
N LEU A 267 -52.67 68.42 -65.90
CA LEU A 267 -53.93 67.76 -66.26
C LEU A 267 -53.95 67.34 -67.74
N ARG A 268 -53.41 68.18 -68.63
CA ARG A 268 -53.29 67.88 -70.07
C ARG A 268 -52.29 66.75 -70.36
N SER A 269 -51.27 66.59 -69.51
CA SER A 269 -50.25 65.55 -69.63
C SER A 269 -50.49 64.31 -68.77
N GLY A 270 -51.60 64.24 -68.01
CA GLY A 270 -51.94 63.11 -67.14
C GLY A 270 -50.91 62.80 -66.03
N THR A 271 -50.07 63.77 -65.67
CA THR A 271 -48.91 63.54 -64.78
C THR A 271 -49.34 63.64 -63.32
N SER A 272 -49.13 62.59 -62.51
CA SER A 272 -49.33 62.61 -61.05
C SER A 272 -48.05 62.97 -60.30
N GLY A 273 -48.17 63.30 -59.01
CA GLY A 273 -47.02 63.59 -58.17
C GLY A 273 -47.35 63.72 -56.69
N GLU A 274 -46.31 63.78 -55.87
CA GLU A 274 -46.42 64.06 -54.45
C GLU A 274 -45.47 65.18 -54.01
N VAL A 275 -45.91 65.97 -53.03
CA VAL A 275 -45.15 67.09 -52.47
C VAL A 275 -45.16 66.98 -50.94
N LEU A 276 -43.99 66.71 -50.36
CA LEU A 276 -43.75 66.80 -48.93
C LEU A 276 -43.50 68.27 -48.57
N VAL A 277 -44.45 68.87 -47.87
CA VAL A 277 -44.33 70.21 -47.30
C VAL A 277 -44.01 70.14 -45.81
N GLU A 278 -43.24 71.10 -45.35
CA GLU A 278 -43.13 71.43 -43.94
C GLU A 278 -43.92 72.70 -43.67
N ILE A 279 -44.79 72.62 -42.68
CA ILE A 279 -45.73 73.68 -42.33
C ILE A 279 -45.51 74.01 -40.86
N THR A 280 -45.47 75.29 -40.55
CA THR A 280 -45.47 75.80 -39.19
C THR A 280 -46.87 76.35 -38.94
N VAL A 281 -47.58 75.74 -38.00
CA VAL A 281 -48.89 76.18 -37.55
C VAL A 281 -48.69 77.14 -36.39
N GLY A 282 -49.26 78.35 -36.49
CA GLY A 282 -49.26 79.36 -35.43
C GLY A 282 -50.22 79.00 -34.30
N THR A 283 -50.18 79.76 -33.21
CA THR A 283 -51.03 79.52 -32.03
C THR A 283 -52.53 79.70 -32.31
N ASP A 284 -52.86 80.46 -33.36
CA ASP A 284 -54.22 80.69 -33.85
C ASP A 284 -54.74 79.58 -34.78
N GLY A 285 -53.95 78.53 -35.01
CA GLY A 285 -54.31 77.43 -35.91
C GLY A 285 -54.12 77.74 -37.40
N SER A 286 -53.54 78.89 -37.75
CA SER A 286 -53.20 79.25 -39.12
C SER A 286 -51.83 78.71 -39.53
N VAL A 287 -51.57 78.51 -40.82
CA VAL A 287 -50.23 78.17 -41.31
C VAL A 287 -49.41 79.47 -41.48
N VAL A 288 -48.46 79.71 -40.58
CA VAL A 288 -47.61 80.92 -40.58
C VAL A 288 -46.38 80.79 -41.50
N ASN A 289 -45.92 79.57 -41.75
CA ASN A 289 -44.82 79.30 -42.68
C ASN A 289 -45.06 77.97 -43.40
N ALA A 290 -44.84 77.91 -44.71
CA ALA A 290 -44.93 76.70 -45.50
C ALA A 290 -43.76 76.65 -46.49
N ARG A 291 -43.03 75.54 -46.49
CA ARG A 291 -41.94 75.28 -47.43
C ARG A 291 -42.02 73.86 -47.99
N VAL A 292 -41.58 73.66 -49.22
CA VAL A 292 -41.46 72.33 -49.82
C VAL A 292 -40.14 71.72 -49.37
N LEU A 293 -40.17 70.50 -48.80
CA LEU A 293 -38.97 69.73 -48.47
C LEU A 293 -38.57 68.79 -49.63
N ARG A 294 -39.56 68.20 -50.29
CA ARG A 294 -39.36 67.26 -51.39
C ARG A 294 -40.60 67.29 -52.30
N ALA A 295 -40.38 67.30 -53.62
CA ALA A 295 -41.45 67.23 -54.61
C ALA A 295 -41.04 66.27 -55.74
N THR A 296 -41.98 65.41 -56.15
CA THR A 296 -41.78 64.43 -57.21
C THR A 296 -43.01 64.40 -58.11
N PRO A 297 -42.94 64.81 -59.39
CA PRO A 297 -41.85 65.55 -60.07
C PRO A 297 -41.66 66.97 -59.53
N GLY A 298 -40.41 67.43 -59.46
CA GLY A 298 -40.07 68.73 -58.89
C GLY A 298 -40.59 69.92 -59.72
N ARG A 299 -40.93 71.03 -59.06
CA ARG A 299 -41.38 72.31 -59.64
C ARG A 299 -42.74 72.29 -60.37
N VAL A 300 -43.37 71.14 -60.55
CA VAL A 300 -44.68 71.02 -61.22
C VAL A 300 -45.83 71.34 -60.26
N PHE A 301 -45.77 70.79 -59.04
CA PHE A 301 -46.86 70.85 -58.05
C PHE A 301 -46.58 71.80 -56.88
N ASP A 302 -45.34 72.29 -56.75
CA ASP A 302 -44.86 73.08 -55.62
C ASP A 302 -45.73 74.32 -55.36
N ARG A 303 -46.08 75.06 -56.41
CA ARG A 303 -46.89 76.30 -56.29
C ARG A 303 -48.29 76.01 -55.77
N GLU A 304 -48.96 74.99 -56.33
CA GLU A 304 -50.32 74.64 -55.92
C GLU A 304 -50.35 73.96 -54.54
N ALA A 305 -49.32 73.19 -54.20
CA ALA A 305 -49.14 72.61 -52.87
C ALA A 305 -49.01 73.72 -51.81
N LEU A 306 -48.14 74.71 -52.04
CA LEU A 306 -47.98 75.84 -51.12
C LEU A 306 -49.26 76.69 -51.00
N ASN A 307 -49.98 76.90 -52.12
CA ASN A 307 -51.23 77.66 -52.11
C ASN A 307 -52.35 76.96 -51.32
N ALA A 308 -52.44 75.63 -51.42
CA ALA A 308 -53.43 74.85 -50.70
C ALA A 308 -53.17 74.84 -49.20
N VAL A 309 -51.92 74.60 -48.83
CA VAL A 309 -51.46 74.52 -47.45
C VAL A 309 -51.62 75.84 -46.72
N LYS A 310 -51.44 76.98 -47.40
CA LYS A 310 -51.74 78.31 -46.83
C LYS A 310 -53.20 78.50 -46.44
N ARG A 311 -54.11 77.74 -47.04
CA ARG A 311 -55.56 77.77 -46.73
C ARG A 311 -55.94 76.77 -45.65
N TRP A 312 -55.01 75.93 -45.20
CA TRP A 312 -55.30 74.97 -44.15
C TRP A 312 -55.50 75.67 -42.81
N ARG A 313 -56.40 75.11 -42.02
CA ARG A 313 -56.71 75.52 -40.65
C ARG A 313 -56.60 74.31 -39.74
N PHE A 314 -55.94 74.51 -38.62
CA PHE A 314 -55.75 73.54 -37.56
C PHE A 314 -56.39 74.08 -36.27
N GLU A 315 -56.60 73.21 -35.28
CA GLU A 315 -57.04 73.68 -33.97
C GLU A 315 -55.96 74.59 -33.35
N PRO A 316 -56.34 75.67 -32.64
CA PRO A 316 -55.40 76.52 -31.92
C PRO A 316 -54.48 75.71 -31.00
N VAL A 317 -53.18 75.95 -31.09
CA VAL A 317 -52.14 75.27 -30.29
C VAL A 317 -51.44 76.25 -29.36
N SER A 318 -50.97 75.78 -28.21
CA SER A 318 -50.34 76.63 -27.20
C SER A 318 -48.97 77.19 -27.59
N ALA A 319 -48.32 76.60 -28.61
CA ALA A 319 -47.06 77.08 -29.17
C ALA A 319 -47.00 76.72 -30.67
N PRO A 320 -46.23 77.46 -31.50
CA PRO A 320 -46.09 77.11 -32.91
C PRO A 320 -45.53 75.69 -33.10
N VAL A 321 -46.21 74.87 -33.89
CA VAL A 321 -45.80 73.48 -34.17
C VAL A 321 -45.41 73.35 -35.62
N THR A 322 -44.18 72.89 -35.87
CA THR A 322 -43.72 72.54 -37.22
C THR A 322 -44.00 71.06 -37.49
N THR A 323 -44.81 70.77 -38.52
CA THR A 323 -45.11 69.41 -38.95
C THR A 323 -44.84 69.24 -40.44
N ARG A 324 -44.63 67.99 -40.86
CA ARG A 324 -44.47 67.63 -42.26
C ARG A 324 -45.72 66.93 -42.77
N ARG A 325 -46.16 67.26 -43.99
CA ARG A 325 -47.34 66.67 -44.62
C ARG A 325 -47.05 66.39 -46.09
N THR A 326 -47.46 65.22 -46.56
CA THR A 326 -47.36 64.85 -47.98
C THR A 326 -48.69 65.14 -48.65
N LEU A 327 -48.68 65.96 -49.71
CA LEU A 327 -49.82 66.21 -50.58
C LEU A 327 -49.67 65.36 -51.85
N VAL A 328 -50.73 64.65 -52.23
CA VAL A 328 -50.75 63.81 -53.42
C VAL A 328 -51.61 64.48 -54.49
N PHE A 329 -51.09 64.54 -55.71
CA PHE A 329 -51.73 65.08 -56.90
C PHE A 329 -51.99 63.93 -57.88
N ALA A 330 -53.25 63.60 -58.12
CA ALA A 330 -53.67 62.61 -59.12
C ALA A 330 -54.72 63.18 -60.10
N PRO A 331 -54.63 62.89 -61.41
CA PRO A 331 -55.60 63.37 -62.40
C PRO A 331 -56.93 62.63 -62.19
N GLY A 332 -57.97 63.35 -61.74
CA GLY A 332 -59.31 62.79 -61.50
C GLY A 332 -59.90 63.09 -60.11
N ASN A 333 -59.14 63.73 -59.21
CA ASN A 333 -59.62 64.12 -57.89
C ASN A 333 -59.96 65.62 -57.89
N ASN A 334 -61.18 65.98 -58.29
CA ASN A 334 -61.73 67.32 -58.07
C ASN A 334 -62.97 67.23 -57.17
#